data_AF-V7EPB7-F1
#
_entry.id   AF-V7EPB7-F1
#
_cell.length_a   1.000
_cell.length_b   1.000
_cell.length_c   1.000
_cell.angle_alpha   90.00
_cell.angle_beta   90.00
_cell.angle_gamma   90.00
#
_symmetry.space_group_name_H-M   'P 1'
#
loop_
_entity.id
_entity.type
_entity.pdbx_description
1 polymer ?
#
loop_
_entity_poly.entity_id
_entity_poly.type
_entity_poly.pdbx_seq_one_letter_code
_entity_poly.pdbx_strand_id
1 'polypeptide(L)'
;MLIKEHHEGFIDSQTYEANQARLAANTRPGPHKAGGAVREGSALLQGLASCGHCGRRLKTHYRGRNITPGYHCAGKTIVEGRGCYCLNVGGVQIDEAVAKSFLAALEPVKLAATLAAAERLEADTEAALKQWRLGVERAAYEASRAERRYLAVDPDNRPVARGLEREWAQRLVDLEAAKEELARRLEQRPRLLCREERERLLALGADLATVWDAPTTTPRDRKELLRAIIEEVIRSVDRDRPAALLTLRWKGGALTDLDVPLPRSRPSTVRTDEETLDLVRRLATFYPDTVIAGILNRQGQTTARGHRFEANRVATLRKNWRIPCFQPNPEGAEGEVLTIAAAATALNVAPSTLHRWLNDGLIPGEQVTPGAPWRIRPTAELKARFTEVAGEGFVTMQEATRALGVTRQTGVAPCKARRDQSRSCNQRQENRLTNQGNRSPNQAL
;
A
#
# COMPACT_ATOMS: atom_id res chain seq x y z
N MET A 1 36.11 -33.90 17.88
CA MET A 1 37.29 -33.04 17.63
C MET A 1 37.65 -33.20 16.17
N LEU A 2 37.61 -32.13 15.37
CA LEU A 2 38.00 -32.15 13.97
C LEU A 2 39.49 -31.78 13.90
N ILE A 3 40.33 -32.67 13.38
CA ILE A 3 41.76 -32.38 13.14
C ILE A 3 41.86 -31.81 11.73
N LYS A 4 42.15 -30.51 11.62
CA LYS A 4 42.38 -29.84 10.34
C LYS A 4 43.65 -30.42 9.69
N GLU A 5 43.65 -30.56 8.36
CA GLU A 5 44.82 -30.96 7.55
C GLU A 5 45.39 -32.36 7.82
N HIS A 6 44.62 -33.27 8.43
CA HIS A 6 45.05 -34.66 8.63
C HIS A 6 45.15 -35.46 7.32
N HIS A 7 44.39 -35.08 6.30
CA HIS A 7 44.43 -35.65 4.95
C HIS A 7 44.41 -34.52 3.92
N GLU A 8 44.97 -34.78 2.73
CA GLU A 8 44.86 -33.87 1.60
C GLU A 8 43.39 -33.74 1.18
N GLY A 9 42.83 -32.54 1.33
CA GLY A 9 41.46 -32.23 0.96
C GLY A 9 41.34 -31.88 -0.52
N PHE A 10 40.20 -32.19 -1.14
CA PHE A 10 39.88 -31.73 -2.51
C PHE A 10 39.85 -30.19 -2.65
N ILE A 11 39.61 -29.51 -1.53
CA ILE A 11 39.67 -28.05 -1.38
C ILE A 11 40.28 -27.72 -0.03
N ASP A 12 40.92 -26.57 0.08
CA ASP A 12 41.48 -26.09 1.34
C ASP A 12 40.38 -25.68 2.34
N SER A 13 40.76 -25.58 3.62
CA SER A 13 39.82 -25.25 4.70
C SER A 13 39.16 -23.88 4.50
N GLN A 14 39.87 -22.90 3.94
CA GLN A 14 39.36 -21.55 3.75
C GLN A 14 38.31 -21.53 2.63
N THR A 15 38.57 -22.24 1.53
CA THR A 15 37.60 -22.42 0.43
C THR A 15 36.36 -23.17 0.89
N TYR A 16 36.50 -24.20 1.73
CA TYR A 16 35.36 -24.91 2.32
C TYR A 16 34.49 -24.00 3.18
N GLU A 17 35.11 -23.26 4.13
CA GLU A 17 34.40 -22.34 5.01
C GLU A 17 33.70 -21.22 4.22
N ALA A 18 34.34 -20.69 3.18
CA ALA A 18 33.75 -19.71 2.27
C ALA A 18 32.53 -20.29 1.52
N ASN A 19 32.61 -21.54 1.05
CA ASN A 19 31.50 -22.21 0.39
C ASN A 19 30.32 -22.46 1.36
N GLN A 20 30.59 -22.88 2.59
CA GLN A 20 29.56 -23.02 3.64
C GLN A 20 28.85 -21.70 3.92
N ALA A 21 29.60 -20.60 4.03
CA ALA A 21 29.02 -19.27 4.22
C ALA A 21 28.13 -18.85 3.04
N ARG A 22 28.55 -19.12 1.80
CA ARG A 22 27.74 -18.84 0.59
C ARG A 22 26.45 -19.66 0.55
N LEU A 23 26.51 -20.95 0.88
CA LEU A 23 25.32 -21.82 0.94
C LEU A 23 24.34 -21.37 2.02
N ALA A 24 24.84 -21.02 3.21
CA ALA A 24 24.02 -20.49 4.29
C ALA A 24 23.34 -19.17 3.88
N ALA A 25 24.07 -18.25 3.25
CA ALA A 25 23.53 -16.97 2.77
C ALA A 25 22.47 -17.13 1.66
N ASN A 26 22.62 -18.15 0.80
CA ASN A 26 21.69 -18.43 -0.30
C ASN A 26 20.46 -19.24 0.11
N THR A 27 20.50 -19.89 1.27
CA THR A 27 19.38 -20.66 1.81
C THR A 27 18.16 -19.76 1.95
N ARG A 28 16.98 -20.30 1.59
CA ARG A 28 15.72 -19.55 1.67
C ARG A 28 15.49 -19.11 3.12
N PRO A 29 15.42 -17.80 3.40
CA PRO A 29 15.31 -17.34 4.78
C PRO A 29 13.96 -17.71 5.37
N GLY A 30 13.96 -18.10 6.64
CA GLY A 30 12.76 -18.19 7.46
C GLY A 30 12.16 -16.80 7.75
N PRO A 31 10.98 -16.73 8.38
CA PRO A 31 10.39 -15.47 8.82
C PRO A 31 11.39 -14.67 9.66
N HIS A 32 11.50 -13.37 9.40
CA HIS A 32 12.42 -12.45 10.11
C HIS A 32 13.92 -12.73 9.96
N LYS A 33 14.35 -13.70 9.15
CA LYS A 33 15.77 -13.95 8.86
C LYS A 33 16.21 -13.21 7.59
N ALA A 34 17.45 -12.71 7.60
CA ALA A 34 18.11 -12.18 6.42
C ALA A 34 18.57 -13.32 5.50
N GLY A 35 18.81 -13.01 4.22
CA GLY A 35 19.39 -13.96 3.25
C GLY A 35 18.50 -14.27 2.05
N GLY A 36 18.86 -15.35 1.35
CA GLY A 36 18.24 -15.79 0.12
C GLY A 36 19.02 -15.35 -1.12
N ALA A 37 19.12 -16.26 -2.08
CA ALA A 37 19.87 -16.06 -3.32
C ALA A 37 19.48 -14.76 -4.04
N VAL A 38 20.49 -14.05 -4.53
CA VAL A 38 20.31 -12.91 -5.44
C VAL A 38 19.68 -13.42 -6.73
N ARG A 39 18.61 -12.77 -7.19
CA ARG A 39 17.90 -13.12 -8.44
C ARG A 39 18.03 -11.99 -9.45
N GLU A 40 17.75 -12.29 -10.72
CA GLU A 40 17.99 -11.41 -11.88
C GLU A 40 16.98 -10.25 -12.06
N GLY A 41 15.89 -10.20 -11.27
CA GLY A 41 14.88 -9.15 -11.42
C GLY A 41 15.39 -7.74 -11.08
N SER A 42 14.68 -6.69 -11.48
CA SER A 42 15.12 -5.29 -11.32
C SER A 42 15.03 -4.72 -9.89
N ALA A 43 14.35 -5.40 -8.95
CA ALA A 43 14.21 -4.94 -7.56
C ALA A 43 15.55 -4.99 -6.79
N LEU A 44 16.23 -3.84 -6.63
CA LEU A 44 17.56 -3.76 -6.03
C LEU A 44 17.58 -4.17 -4.54
N LEU A 45 16.52 -3.87 -3.80
CA LEU A 45 16.46 -4.13 -2.36
C LEU A 45 15.88 -5.50 -2.00
N GLN A 46 15.84 -6.42 -2.96
CA GLN A 46 15.41 -7.79 -2.75
C GLN A 46 16.23 -8.46 -1.64
N GLY A 47 15.57 -8.78 -0.52
CA GLY A 47 16.21 -9.40 0.65
C GLY A 47 16.96 -8.43 1.56
N LEU A 48 17.11 -7.16 1.18
CA LEU A 48 17.69 -6.10 2.00
C LEU A 48 16.62 -5.26 2.72
N ALA A 49 15.48 -5.03 2.09
CA ALA A 49 14.46 -4.16 2.67
C ALA A 49 13.65 -4.83 3.80
N SER A 50 13.35 -4.09 4.86
CA SER A 50 12.48 -4.49 5.96
C SER A 50 11.43 -3.43 6.30
N CYS A 51 10.34 -3.88 6.94
CA CYS A 51 9.25 -3.03 7.37
C CYS A 51 9.55 -2.45 8.75
N GLY A 52 9.62 -1.13 8.87
CA GLY A 52 9.82 -0.43 10.15
C GLY A 52 8.65 -0.56 11.13
N HIS A 53 7.49 -1.06 10.71
CA HIS A 53 6.35 -1.30 11.61
C HIS A 53 6.36 -2.68 12.27
N CYS A 54 6.71 -3.75 11.54
CA CYS A 54 6.66 -5.13 12.07
C CYS A 54 7.97 -5.90 11.98
N GLY A 55 9.06 -5.25 11.56
CA GLY A 55 10.40 -5.83 11.42
C GLY A 55 10.53 -6.93 10.36
N ARG A 56 9.47 -7.25 9.61
CA ARG A 56 9.52 -8.29 8.57
C ARG A 56 10.23 -7.78 7.32
N ARG A 57 11.01 -8.65 6.69
CA ARG A 57 11.59 -8.40 5.36
C ARG A 57 10.47 -8.20 4.33
N LEU A 58 10.66 -7.21 3.46
CA LEU A 58 9.71 -6.91 2.39
C LEU A 58 9.84 -7.93 1.26
N LYS A 59 8.70 -8.32 0.70
CA LYS A 59 8.64 -9.13 -0.51
C LYS A 59 8.60 -8.23 -1.74
N THR A 60 9.31 -8.67 -2.77
CA THR A 60 9.28 -8.06 -4.09
C THR A 60 8.05 -8.50 -4.85
N HIS A 61 7.43 -7.57 -5.57
CA HIS A 61 6.43 -7.84 -6.58
C HIS A 61 6.70 -6.95 -7.78
N TYR A 62 6.19 -7.34 -8.94
CA TYR A 62 6.34 -6.59 -10.18
C TYR A 62 4.97 -6.23 -10.74
N ARG A 63 4.82 -5.02 -11.29
CA ARG A 63 3.57 -4.53 -11.85
C ARG A 63 3.75 -3.88 -13.22
N GLY A 64 2.67 -3.89 -14.00
CA GLY A 64 2.60 -3.18 -15.28
C GLY A 64 3.36 -3.86 -16.40
N ARG A 65 3.28 -3.26 -17.60
CA ARG A 65 3.90 -3.77 -18.83
C ARG A 65 5.44 -3.75 -18.76
N ASN A 66 6.00 -2.83 -17.99
CA ASN A 66 7.45 -2.66 -17.82
C ASN A 66 8.02 -3.46 -16.64
N ILE A 67 7.24 -4.37 -16.04
CA ILE A 67 7.68 -5.23 -14.92
C ILE A 67 8.37 -4.37 -13.83
N THR A 68 7.69 -3.30 -13.41
CA THR A 68 8.24 -2.32 -12.48
C THR A 68 8.27 -2.91 -11.07
N PRO A 69 9.41 -2.84 -10.34
CA PRO A 69 9.54 -3.43 -9.02
C PRO A 69 8.73 -2.67 -7.97
N GLY A 70 8.29 -3.39 -6.95
CA GLY A 70 7.67 -2.84 -5.75
C GLY A 70 7.88 -3.75 -4.54
N TYR A 71 7.74 -3.17 -3.36
CA TYR A 71 7.98 -3.84 -2.09
C TYR A 71 6.71 -3.85 -1.24
N HIS A 72 6.34 -5.02 -0.73
CA HIS A 72 5.21 -5.14 0.20
C HIS A 72 5.58 -5.97 1.41
N CYS A 73 5.00 -5.64 2.56
CA CYS A 73 5.19 -6.40 3.77
C CYS A 73 4.54 -7.79 3.63
N ALA A 74 5.24 -8.85 4.04
CA ALA A 74 4.71 -10.22 4.05
C ALA A 74 3.65 -10.47 5.16
N GLY A 75 3.31 -9.45 5.95
CA GLY A 75 2.25 -9.49 6.96
C GLY A 75 0.93 -9.87 6.34
N LYS A 76 0.45 -11.08 6.64
CA LYS A 76 -0.87 -11.58 6.25
C LYS A 76 -1.73 -11.59 7.50
N THR A 77 -2.13 -10.42 8.00
CA THR A 77 -3.29 -10.37 8.91
C THR A 77 -4.50 -10.33 8.01
N ILE A 78 -5.29 -11.40 8.00
CA ILE A 78 -6.54 -11.44 7.25
C ILE A 78 -7.55 -10.65 8.08
N VAL A 79 -7.87 -9.43 7.64
CA VAL A 79 -8.96 -8.64 8.20
C VAL A 79 -10.08 -8.73 7.18
N GLU A 80 -11.25 -9.25 7.61
CA GLU A 80 -12.44 -9.39 6.75
C GLU A 80 -12.17 -10.17 5.44
N GLY A 81 -11.40 -11.26 5.49
CA GLY A 81 -11.07 -12.07 4.31
C GLY A 81 -10.06 -11.44 3.34
N ARG A 82 -9.52 -10.25 3.64
CA ARG A 82 -8.45 -9.60 2.86
C ARG A 82 -7.15 -9.51 3.66
N GLY A 83 -6.04 -9.86 3.01
CA GLY A 83 -4.72 -9.66 3.60
C GLY A 83 -4.42 -8.16 3.73
N CYS A 84 -4.34 -7.65 4.95
CA CYS A 84 -3.86 -6.30 5.20
C CYS A 84 -2.33 -6.33 5.29
N TYR A 85 -1.68 -5.63 4.36
CA TYR A 85 -0.24 -5.43 4.40
C TYR A 85 0.04 -4.23 5.31
N CYS A 86 1.04 -4.34 6.20
CA CYS A 86 1.52 -3.16 6.94
C CYS A 86 1.91 -2.02 5.98
N LEU A 87 2.42 -2.42 4.80
CA LEU A 87 3.12 -1.56 3.88
C LEU A 87 3.09 -2.11 2.45
N ASN A 88 2.88 -1.23 1.47
CA ASN A 88 3.11 -1.48 0.04
C ASN A 88 3.68 -0.20 -0.61
N VAL A 89 4.70 -0.31 -1.45
CA VAL A 89 5.35 0.83 -2.10
C VAL A 89 6.00 0.45 -3.43
N GLY A 90 6.05 1.42 -4.35
CA GLY A 90 6.82 1.31 -5.58
C GLY A 90 8.32 1.29 -5.30
N GLY A 91 9.06 0.50 -6.07
CA GLY A 91 10.49 0.31 -5.86
C GLY A 91 11.37 1.35 -6.54
N VAL A 92 10.90 2.02 -7.60
CA VAL A 92 11.75 2.84 -8.48
C VAL A 92 12.48 3.96 -7.72
N GLN A 93 11.75 4.87 -7.06
CA GLN A 93 12.36 6.00 -6.35
C GLN A 93 13.20 5.55 -5.15
N ILE A 94 12.79 4.46 -4.50
CA ILE A 94 13.50 3.91 -3.34
C ILE A 94 14.83 3.31 -3.79
N ASP A 95 14.80 2.49 -4.85
CA ASP A 95 15.98 1.84 -5.41
C ASP A 95 16.98 2.90 -5.92
N GLU A 96 16.50 3.94 -6.59
CA GLU A 96 17.31 5.06 -7.05
C GLU A 96 17.96 5.83 -5.89
N ALA A 97 17.19 6.17 -4.85
CA ALA A 97 17.71 6.88 -3.68
C ALA A 97 18.77 6.06 -2.93
N VAL A 98 18.55 4.76 -2.77
CA VAL A 98 19.53 3.87 -2.14
C VAL A 98 20.76 3.71 -3.02
N ALA A 99 20.62 3.54 -4.33
CA ALA A 99 21.74 3.46 -5.26
C ALA A 99 22.60 4.74 -5.21
N LYS A 100 21.96 5.92 -5.20
CA LYS A 100 22.65 7.20 -5.06
C LYS A 100 23.40 7.30 -3.72
N SER A 101 22.78 6.89 -2.62
CA SER A 101 23.44 6.87 -1.30
C SER A 101 24.62 5.89 -1.27
N PHE A 102 24.49 4.73 -1.92
CA PHE A 102 25.54 3.73 -2.06
C PHE A 102 26.75 4.30 -2.83
N LEU A 103 26.53 4.87 -4.01
CA LEU A 103 27.58 5.47 -4.82
C LEU A 103 28.23 6.65 -4.10
N ALA A 104 27.43 7.51 -3.47
CA ALA A 104 27.94 8.64 -2.70
C ALA A 104 28.75 8.22 -1.47
N ALA A 105 28.53 7.03 -0.91
CA ALA A 105 29.33 6.52 0.22
C ALA A 105 30.70 6.00 -0.22
N LEU A 106 30.81 5.54 -1.47
CA LEU A 106 32.02 4.96 -2.06
C LEU A 106 32.81 5.95 -2.93
N GLU A 107 32.41 7.23 -2.93
CA GLU A 107 33.14 8.29 -3.59
C GLU A 107 34.60 8.37 -3.09
N PRO A 108 35.60 8.55 -3.97
CA PRO A 108 37.02 8.45 -3.62
C PRO A 108 37.44 9.30 -2.42
N VAL A 109 36.89 10.52 -2.28
CA VAL A 109 37.20 11.42 -1.17
C VAL A 109 36.73 10.84 0.16
N LYS A 110 35.52 10.27 0.20
CA LYS A 110 35.01 9.61 1.41
C LYS A 110 35.74 8.31 1.66
N LEU A 111 36.06 7.56 0.62
CA LEU A 111 36.82 6.32 0.74
C LEU A 111 38.22 6.58 1.34
N ALA A 112 38.93 7.60 0.85
CA ALA A 112 40.19 8.05 1.42
C ALA A 112 40.07 8.46 2.88
N ALA A 113 39.03 9.22 3.25
CA ALA A 113 38.76 9.59 4.62
C ALA A 113 38.48 8.37 5.52
N THR A 114 37.72 7.38 5.02
CA THR A 114 37.46 6.14 5.75
C THR A 114 38.71 5.28 5.93
N LEU A 115 39.59 5.22 4.92
CA LEU A 115 40.87 4.52 5.03
C LEU A 115 41.80 5.19 6.04
N ALA A 116 41.87 6.53 6.05
CA ALA A 116 42.65 7.27 7.04
C ALA A 116 42.11 7.08 8.48
N ALA A 117 40.79 6.98 8.64
CA ALA A 117 40.18 6.65 9.92
C ALA A 117 40.49 5.20 10.35
N ALA A 118 40.45 4.25 9.41
CA ALA A 118 40.83 2.86 9.65
C ALA A 118 42.30 2.76 10.09
N GLU A 119 43.22 3.48 9.43
CA GLU A 119 44.64 3.54 9.79
C GLU A 119 44.88 3.96 11.25
N ARG A 120 44.11 4.94 11.75
CA ARG A 120 44.19 5.37 13.14
C ARG A 120 43.74 4.26 14.09
N LEU A 121 42.64 3.59 13.79
CA LEU A 121 42.14 2.45 14.59
C LEU A 121 43.12 1.27 14.59
N GLU A 122 43.77 1.02 13.45
CA GLU A 122 44.82 0.00 13.34
C GLU A 122 46.03 0.36 14.21
N ALA A 123 46.47 1.62 14.18
CA ALA A 123 47.57 2.11 15.02
C ALA A 123 47.23 2.00 16.52
N ASP A 124 46.01 2.37 16.92
CA ASP A 124 45.54 2.24 18.30
C ASP A 124 45.51 0.77 18.74
N THR A 125 45.08 -0.13 17.86
CA THR A 125 45.06 -1.59 18.12
C THR A 125 46.47 -2.14 18.27
N GLU A 126 47.41 -1.74 17.41
CA GLU A 126 48.81 -2.18 17.52
C GLU A 126 49.49 -1.62 18.78
N ALA A 127 49.19 -0.37 19.15
CA ALA A 127 49.65 0.24 20.39
C ALA A 127 49.13 -0.52 21.63
N ALA A 128 47.84 -0.90 21.63
CA ALA A 128 47.26 -1.72 22.68
C ALA A 128 47.92 -3.11 22.74
N LEU A 129 48.11 -3.79 21.61
CA LEU A 129 48.80 -5.08 21.54
C LEU A 129 50.24 -4.98 22.06
N LYS A 130 50.95 -3.89 21.77
CA LYS A 130 52.28 -3.63 22.32
C LYS A 130 52.26 -3.51 23.86
N GLN A 131 51.25 -2.84 24.43
CA GLN A 131 51.09 -2.78 25.89
C GLN A 131 50.87 -4.16 26.51
N TRP A 132 50.06 -5.02 25.87
CA TRP A 132 49.86 -6.39 26.34
C TRP A 132 51.13 -7.24 26.27
N ARG A 133 51.91 -7.11 25.18
CA ARG A 133 53.23 -7.78 25.06
C ARG A 133 54.17 -7.37 26.19
N LEU A 134 54.25 -6.07 26.49
CA LEU A 134 55.05 -5.56 27.62
C LEU A 134 54.54 -6.08 28.98
N GLY A 135 53.22 -6.26 29.13
CA GLY A 135 52.62 -6.87 30.32
C GLY A 135 53.11 -8.31 30.55
N VAL A 136 53.17 -9.12 29.48
CA VAL A 136 53.73 -10.48 29.53
C VAL A 136 55.22 -10.45 29.88
N GLU A 137 56.00 -9.57 29.27
CA GLU A 137 57.43 -9.42 29.57
C GLU A 137 57.67 -9.06 31.05
N ARG A 138 56.87 -8.13 31.59
CA ARG A 138 56.94 -7.75 33.00
C ARG A 138 56.59 -8.91 33.93
N ALA A 139 55.50 -9.62 33.66
CA ALA A 139 55.09 -10.78 34.46
C ALA A 139 56.16 -11.88 34.42
N ALA A 140 56.78 -12.11 33.26
CA ALA A 140 57.86 -13.08 33.10
C ALA A 140 59.10 -12.69 33.92
N TYR A 141 59.47 -11.41 33.90
CA TYR A 141 60.56 -10.89 34.73
C TYR A 141 60.27 -11.05 36.22
N GLU A 142 59.05 -10.70 36.67
CA GLU A 142 58.65 -10.81 38.07
C GLU A 142 58.62 -12.28 38.54
N ALA A 143 58.16 -13.21 37.70
CA ALA A 143 58.21 -14.64 37.98
C ALA A 143 59.66 -15.15 38.12
N SER A 144 60.55 -14.78 37.19
CA SER A 144 61.98 -15.13 37.26
C SER A 144 62.70 -14.50 38.46
N ARG A 145 62.29 -13.29 38.87
CA ARG A 145 62.82 -12.65 40.08
C ARG A 145 62.34 -13.35 41.35
N ALA A 146 61.07 -13.77 41.42
CA ALA A 146 60.53 -14.52 42.54
C ALA A 146 61.19 -15.90 42.66
N GLU A 147 61.40 -16.60 41.54
CA GLU A 147 62.14 -17.86 41.48
C GLU A 147 63.54 -17.72 42.05
N ARG A 148 64.32 -16.73 41.59
CA ARG A 148 65.68 -16.48 42.10
C ARG A 148 65.70 -16.19 43.60
N ARG A 149 64.71 -15.48 44.13
CA ARG A 149 64.57 -15.22 45.58
C ARG A 149 64.27 -16.50 46.35
N TYR A 150 63.39 -17.34 45.82
CA TYR A 150 63.07 -18.64 46.42
C TYR A 150 64.30 -19.56 46.44
N LEU A 151 65.04 -19.65 45.35
CA LEU A 151 66.24 -20.50 45.25
C LEU A 151 67.41 -20.01 46.13
N ALA A 152 67.44 -18.73 46.49
CA ALA A 152 68.49 -18.14 47.32
C ALA A 152 68.23 -18.21 48.83
N VAL A 153 67.03 -18.64 49.26
CA VAL A 153 66.69 -18.72 50.70
C VAL A 153 67.35 -19.94 51.34
N ASP A 154 67.81 -19.77 52.58
CA ASP A 154 68.29 -20.89 53.39
C ASP A 154 67.13 -21.86 53.70
N PRO A 155 67.25 -23.17 53.44
CA PRO A 155 66.23 -24.18 53.73
C PRO A 155 65.76 -24.19 55.19
N ASP A 156 66.62 -23.82 56.15
CA ASP A 156 66.29 -23.82 57.58
C ASP A 156 65.29 -22.70 57.93
N ASN A 157 65.22 -21.64 57.11
CA ASN A 157 64.23 -20.56 57.23
C ASN A 157 62.87 -20.94 56.60
N ARG A 158 62.34 -22.09 57.03
CA ARG A 158 61.09 -22.69 56.52
C ARG A 158 59.88 -21.76 56.37
N PRO A 159 59.56 -20.84 57.32
CA PRO A 159 58.44 -19.92 57.12
C PRO A 159 58.66 -18.92 55.99
N VAL A 160 59.90 -18.47 55.77
CA VAL A 160 60.26 -17.54 54.68
C VAL A 160 60.20 -18.27 53.34
N ALA A 161 60.75 -19.49 53.26
CA ALA A 161 60.70 -20.32 52.06
C ALA A 161 59.26 -20.57 51.59
N ARG A 162 58.34 -20.92 52.51
CA ARG A 162 56.91 -21.07 52.20
C ARG A 162 56.25 -19.79 51.70
N GLY A 163 56.66 -18.64 52.22
CA GLY A 163 56.18 -17.34 51.75
C GLY A 163 56.62 -17.05 50.32
N LEU A 164 57.90 -17.28 50.02
CA LEU A 164 58.50 -17.08 48.68
C LEU A 164 57.96 -18.09 47.66
N GLU A 165 57.71 -19.34 48.05
CA GLU A 165 57.08 -20.35 47.21
C GLU A 165 55.67 -19.91 46.78
N ARG A 166 54.86 -19.42 47.72
CA ARG A 166 53.53 -18.86 47.43
C ARG A 166 53.61 -17.63 46.52
N GLU A 167 54.57 -16.74 46.78
CA GLU A 167 54.81 -15.57 45.93
C GLU A 167 55.17 -15.99 44.51
N TRP A 168 56.09 -16.95 44.34
CA TRP A 168 56.49 -17.47 43.03
C TRP A 168 55.34 -18.17 42.30
N ALA A 169 54.59 -19.04 42.99
CA ALA A 169 53.41 -19.69 42.44
C ALA A 169 52.37 -18.67 41.96
N GLN A 170 52.14 -17.59 42.72
CA GLN A 170 51.25 -16.51 42.30
C GLN A 170 51.78 -15.81 41.04
N ARG A 171 53.09 -15.49 40.96
CA ARG A 171 53.66 -14.86 39.75
C ARG A 171 53.60 -15.75 38.51
N LEU A 172 53.68 -17.07 38.66
CA LEU A 172 53.49 -18.01 37.56
C LEU A 172 52.03 -18.00 37.05
N VAL A 173 51.06 -17.95 37.97
CA VAL A 173 49.64 -17.77 37.61
C VAL A 173 49.41 -16.44 36.90
N ASP A 174 49.97 -15.35 37.42
CA ASP A 174 49.84 -14.02 36.81
C ASP A 174 50.45 -13.97 35.40
N LEU A 175 51.59 -14.64 35.19
CA LEU A 175 52.24 -14.76 33.88
C LEU A 175 51.35 -15.53 32.89
N GLU A 176 50.79 -16.65 33.31
CA GLU A 176 49.95 -17.46 32.41
C GLU A 176 48.67 -16.70 32.03
N ALA A 177 48.03 -16.04 32.99
CA ALA A 177 46.89 -15.16 32.73
C ALA A 177 47.23 -14.03 31.75
N ALA A 178 48.42 -13.42 31.86
CA ALA A 178 48.87 -12.38 30.93
C ALA A 178 49.09 -12.93 29.50
N LYS A 179 49.62 -14.15 29.35
CA LYS A 179 49.79 -14.79 28.04
C LYS A 179 48.45 -15.15 27.41
N GLU A 180 47.52 -15.71 28.19
CA GLU A 180 46.18 -16.03 27.73
C GLU A 180 45.44 -14.78 27.24
N GLU A 181 45.55 -13.67 27.98
CA GLU A 181 44.96 -12.40 27.57
C GLU A 181 45.59 -11.89 26.25
N LEU A 182 46.91 -11.94 26.12
CA LEU A 182 47.59 -11.57 24.88
C LEU A 182 47.14 -12.45 23.70
N ALA A 183 47.06 -13.76 23.89
CA ALA A 183 46.59 -14.70 22.88
C ALA A 183 45.16 -14.37 22.42
N ARG A 184 44.25 -14.13 23.36
CA ARG A 184 42.88 -13.70 23.07
C ARG A 184 42.83 -12.40 22.28
N ARG A 185 43.67 -11.41 22.59
CA ARG A 185 43.74 -10.13 21.86
C ARG A 185 44.31 -10.30 20.45
N LEU A 186 45.26 -11.20 20.26
CA LEU A 186 45.81 -11.53 18.95
C LEU A 186 44.77 -12.24 18.06
N GLU A 187 43.95 -13.13 18.63
CA GLU A 187 42.84 -13.78 17.91
C GLU A 187 41.74 -12.79 17.52
N GLN A 188 41.46 -11.79 18.37
CA GLN A 188 40.48 -10.73 18.09
C GLN A 188 41.01 -9.63 17.16
N ARG A 189 42.26 -9.72 16.72
CA ARG A 189 42.88 -8.69 15.87
C ARG A 189 42.14 -8.63 14.52
N PRO A 190 41.63 -7.45 14.11
CA PRO A 190 41.01 -7.31 12.81
C PRO A 190 42.04 -7.53 11.69
N ARG A 191 41.58 -8.06 10.56
CA ARG A 191 42.41 -8.17 9.35
C ARG A 191 42.80 -6.77 8.89
N LEU A 192 44.11 -6.55 8.79
CA LEU A 192 44.67 -5.31 8.24
C LEU A 192 44.69 -5.39 6.73
N LEU A 193 44.35 -4.28 6.07
CA LEU A 193 44.53 -4.14 4.62
C LEU A 193 45.96 -3.75 4.32
N CYS A 194 46.62 -4.44 3.39
CA CYS A 194 47.94 -4.03 2.93
C CYS A 194 47.85 -2.74 2.09
N ARG A 195 48.99 -2.07 1.89
CA ARG A 195 49.04 -0.84 1.09
C ARG A 195 48.51 -1.03 -0.32
N GLU A 196 48.85 -2.14 -0.98
CA GLU A 196 48.35 -2.45 -2.33
C GLU A 196 46.84 -2.67 -2.35
N GLU A 197 46.27 -3.33 -1.34
CA GLU A 197 44.81 -3.51 -1.22
C GLU A 197 44.10 -2.16 -1.06
N ARG A 198 44.67 -1.23 -0.30
CA ARG A 198 44.13 0.13 -0.12
C ARG A 198 44.17 0.94 -1.42
N GLU A 199 45.29 0.90 -2.12
CA GLU A 199 45.46 1.59 -3.41
C GLU A 199 44.47 1.03 -4.45
N ARG A 200 44.27 -0.29 -4.49
CA ARG A 200 43.25 -0.93 -5.36
C ARG A 200 41.83 -0.49 -4.99
N LEU A 201 41.49 -0.41 -3.70
CA LEU A 201 40.15 0.06 -3.27
C LEU A 201 39.88 1.50 -3.68
N LEU A 202 40.89 2.39 -3.58
CA LEU A 202 40.79 3.78 -4.03
C LEU A 202 40.57 3.90 -5.53
N ALA A 203 41.31 3.12 -6.33
CA ALA A 203 41.12 3.06 -7.77
C ALA A 203 39.71 2.58 -8.14
N LEU A 204 39.24 1.50 -7.50
CA LEU A 204 37.89 0.97 -7.73
C LEU A 204 36.78 1.98 -7.38
N GLY A 205 36.97 2.77 -6.31
CA GLY A 205 36.00 3.80 -5.91
C GLY A 205 35.81 4.89 -6.97
N ALA A 206 36.87 5.22 -7.72
CA ALA A 206 36.81 6.24 -8.77
C ALA A 206 35.95 5.81 -9.97
N ASP A 207 36.03 4.52 -10.34
CA ASP A 207 35.35 3.97 -11.51
C ASP A 207 33.98 3.36 -11.19
N LEU A 208 33.61 3.24 -9.92
CA LEU A 208 32.43 2.48 -9.51
C LEU A 208 31.13 3.01 -10.11
N ALA A 209 30.97 4.33 -10.23
CA ALA A 209 29.78 4.92 -10.85
C ALA A 209 29.67 4.50 -12.33
N THR A 210 30.78 4.54 -13.06
CA THR A 210 30.86 4.08 -14.45
C THR A 210 30.52 2.59 -14.59
N VAL A 211 31.05 1.75 -13.69
CA VAL A 211 30.73 0.32 -13.64
C VAL A 211 29.25 0.10 -13.31
N TRP A 212 28.69 0.88 -12.39
CA TRP A 212 27.29 0.75 -11.97
C TRP A 212 26.31 1.03 -13.12
N ASP A 213 26.60 2.03 -13.95
CA ASP A 213 25.76 2.43 -15.07
C ASP A 213 26.07 1.68 -16.38
N ALA A 214 27.14 0.89 -16.41
CA ALA A 214 27.53 0.12 -17.60
C ALA A 214 26.43 -0.88 -18.03
N PRO A 215 26.22 -1.06 -19.35
CA PRO A 215 25.20 -1.98 -19.88
C PRO A 215 25.54 -3.46 -19.61
N THR A 216 26.83 -3.76 -19.39
CA THR A 216 27.33 -5.09 -19.01
C THR A 216 27.01 -5.45 -17.56
N THR A 217 26.76 -4.45 -16.70
CA THR A 217 26.45 -4.67 -15.30
C THR A 217 24.98 -5.05 -15.17
N THR A 218 24.72 -6.27 -14.70
CA THR A 218 23.36 -6.81 -14.60
C THR A 218 22.66 -6.35 -13.32
N PRO A 219 21.33 -6.46 -13.21
CA PRO A 219 20.63 -6.23 -11.94
C PRO A 219 21.09 -7.14 -10.81
N ARG A 220 21.60 -8.34 -11.14
CA ARG A 220 22.21 -9.25 -10.17
C ARG A 220 23.49 -8.65 -9.59
N ASP A 221 24.39 -8.16 -10.44
CA ASP A 221 25.66 -7.56 -10.00
C ASP A 221 25.42 -6.36 -9.09
N ARG A 222 24.48 -5.48 -9.46
CA ARG A 222 24.10 -4.32 -8.63
C ARG A 222 23.62 -4.73 -7.24
N LYS A 223 22.86 -5.83 -7.12
CA LYS A 223 22.41 -6.35 -5.82
C LYS A 223 23.55 -6.96 -5.01
N GLU A 224 24.47 -7.65 -5.68
CA GLU A 224 25.65 -8.21 -5.02
C GLU A 224 26.53 -7.08 -4.45
N LEU A 225 26.73 -6.00 -5.21
CA LEU A 225 27.42 -4.78 -4.76
C LEU A 225 26.71 -4.14 -3.56
N LEU A 226 25.39 -3.95 -3.62
CA LEU A 226 24.65 -3.39 -2.47
C LEU A 226 24.77 -4.26 -1.23
N ARG A 227 24.65 -5.60 -1.37
CA ARG A 227 24.80 -6.55 -0.26
C ARG A 227 26.22 -6.64 0.29
N ALA A 228 27.23 -6.18 -0.46
CA ALA A 228 28.60 -6.17 0.02
C ALA A 228 28.74 -5.22 1.24
N ILE A 229 28.09 -4.05 1.19
CA ILE A 229 28.26 -3.00 2.21
C ILE A 229 26.98 -2.60 2.95
N ILE A 230 25.80 -2.89 2.43
CA ILE A 230 24.52 -2.60 3.10
C ILE A 230 24.04 -3.88 3.79
N GLU A 231 23.76 -3.77 5.09
CA GLU A 231 23.21 -4.84 5.91
C GLU A 231 21.67 -4.90 5.80
N GLU A 232 21.02 -3.73 5.87
CA GLU A 232 19.56 -3.63 5.86
C GLU A 232 19.08 -2.25 5.43
N VAL A 233 17.91 -2.21 4.79
CA VAL A 233 17.20 -0.95 4.48
C VAL A 233 15.84 -1.00 5.16
N ILE A 234 15.67 -0.23 6.23
CA ILE A 234 14.42 -0.20 7.00
C ILE A 234 13.54 0.88 6.41
N ARG A 235 12.32 0.54 6.01
CA ARG A 235 11.31 1.53 5.60
C ARG A 235 10.34 1.81 6.72
N SER A 236 10.33 3.04 7.22
CA SER A 236 9.34 3.52 8.19
C SER A 236 7.95 3.70 7.57
N VAL A 237 6.91 3.53 8.39
CA VAL A 237 5.52 3.61 7.96
C VAL A 237 4.93 4.92 8.41
N ASP A 238 4.98 5.92 7.55
CA ASP A 238 4.20 7.15 7.66
C ASP A 238 3.20 7.18 6.50
N ARG A 239 1.90 7.23 6.82
CA ARG A 239 0.82 7.22 5.82
C ARG A 239 0.37 8.64 5.45
N ASP A 240 0.71 9.62 6.26
CA ASP A 240 0.24 11.00 6.12
C ASP A 240 1.25 11.86 5.34
N ARG A 241 2.53 11.47 5.35
CA ARG A 241 3.56 12.09 4.53
C ARG A 241 3.63 11.45 3.13
N PRO A 242 3.72 12.26 2.05
CA PRO A 242 3.94 11.76 0.69
C PRO A 242 5.42 11.38 0.46
N ALA A 243 6.07 10.77 1.45
CA ALA A 243 7.48 10.41 1.39
C ALA A 243 7.75 9.07 2.08
N ALA A 244 8.78 8.37 1.62
CA ALA A 244 9.30 7.17 2.25
C ALA A 244 10.55 7.54 3.04
N LEU A 245 10.42 7.47 4.37
CA LEU A 245 11.56 7.51 5.28
C LEU A 245 12.26 6.14 5.28
N LEU A 246 13.53 6.14 4.90
CA LEU A 246 14.38 4.96 4.86
C LEU A 246 15.54 5.15 5.83
N THR A 247 15.88 4.10 6.57
CA THR A 247 17.11 4.03 7.36
C THR A 247 17.98 2.93 6.79
N LEU A 248 19.15 3.31 6.25
CA LEU A 248 20.15 2.40 5.72
C LEU A 248 21.08 2.02 6.86
N ARG A 249 21.23 0.72 7.08
CA ARG A 249 22.20 0.15 8.01
C ARG A 249 23.36 -0.43 7.23
N TRP A 250 24.53 0.18 7.37
CA TRP A 250 25.76 -0.25 6.72
C TRP A 250 26.40 -1.39 7.51
N LYS A 251 27.11 -2.27 6.82
CA LYS A 251 28.02 -3.21 7.48
C LYS A 251 29.12 -2.41 8.16
N GLY A 252 29.23 -2.56 9.48
CA GLY A 252 30.02 -1.68 10.34
C GLY A 252 29.18 -0.83 11.28
N GLY A 253 27.85 -0.89 11.18
CA GLY A 253 26.92 -0.31 12.16
C GLY A 253 26.57 1.16 11.95
N ALA A 254 27.18 1.83 10.95
CA ALA A 254 26.77 3.17 10.57
C ALA A 254 25.30 3.18 10.09
N LEU A 255 24.62 4.30 10.34
CA LEU A 255 23.24 4.53 9.92
C LEU A 255 23.16 5.76 9.01
N THR A 256 22.29 5.71 8.00
CA THR A 256 22.00 6.85 7.13
C THR A 256 20.50 6.93 6.87
N ASP A 257 19.91 8.05 7.22
CA ASP A 257 18.48 8.30 6.97
C ASP A 257 18.29 9.01 5.63
N LEU A 258 17.33 8.54 4.84
CA LEU A 258 16.93 9.12 3.57
C LEU A 258 15.44 9.44 3.60
N ASP A 259 15.10 10.64 3.15
CA ASP A 259 13.71 11.05 2.92
C ASP A 259 13.43 11.06 1.41
N VAL A 260 12.66 10.07 0.94
CA VAL A 260 12.41 9.85 -0.50
C VAL A 260 11.01 10.31 -0.86
N PRO A 261 10.84 11.39 -1.65
CA PRO A 261 9.52 11.84 -2.05
C PRO A 261 8.86 10.77 -2.94
N LEU A 262 7.67 10.33 -2.55
CA LEU A 262 6.88 9.40 -3.34
C LEU A 262 5.87 10.20 -4.17
N PRO A 263 5.70 9.89 -5.46
CA PRO A 263 4.62 10.49 -6.22
C PRO A 263 3.31 10.16 -5.52
N ARG A 264 2.56 11.20 -5.13
CA ARG A 264 1.21 11.03 -4.61
C ARG A 264 0.46 10.15 -5.59
N SER A 265 -0.18 9.10 -5.11
CA SER A 265 -1.17 8.37 -5.91
C SER A 265 -2.22 9.40 -6.32
N ARG A 266 -2.12 9.92 -7.54
CA ARG A 266 -3.13 10.79 -8.10
C ARG A 266 -4.35 9.90 -8.29
N PRO A 267 -5.46 10.08 -7.54
CA PRO A 267 -6.71 9.46 -7.94
C PRO A 267 -6.98 9.89 -9.39
N SER A 268 -7.56 9.01 -10.20
CA SER A 268 -7.65 9.21 -11.65
C SER A 268 -8.08 10.63 -12.00
N THR A 269 -7.25 11.35 -12.76
CA THR A 269 -7.49 12.74 -13.21
C THR A 269 -8.87 12.93 -13.86
N VAL A 270 -9.43 11.86 -14.40
CA VAL A 270 -10.73 11.81 -15.04
C VAL A 270 -11.74 11.21 -14.06
N ARG A 271 -12.54 12.07 -13.42
CA ARG A 271 -13.68 11.68 -12.57
C ARG A 271 -14.98 11.96 -13.29
N THR A 272 -15.96 11.10 -13.08
CA THR A 272 -17.35 11.40 -13.44
C THR A 272 -17.80 12.60 -12.61
N ASP A 273 -18.52 13.51 -13.25
CA ASP A 273 -19.10 14.70 -12.63
C ASP A 273 -19.93 14.32 -11.38
N GLU A 274 -19.85 15.16 -10.34
CA GLU A 274 -20.55 14.96 -9.08
C GLU A 274 -22.07 14.99 -9.30
N GLU A 275 -22.58 15.80 -10.24
CA GLU A 275 -24.01 15.80 -10.59
C GLU A 275 -24.49 14.43 -11.09
N THR A 276 -23.66 13.78 -11.91
CA THR A 276 -23.94 12.43 -12.42
C THR A 276 -23.83 11.39 -11.29
N LEU A 277 -22.90 11.56 -10.35
CA LEU A 277 -22.79 10.68 -9.18
C LEU A 277 -24.00 10.80 -8.25
N ASP A 278 -24.47 12.01 -7.98
CA ASP A 278 -25.67 12.26 -7.18
C ASP A 278 -26.94 11.73 -7.84
N LEU A 279 -27.01 11.84 -9.17
CA LEU A 279 -28.06 11.19 -9.94
C LEU A 279 -28.00 9.66 -9.79
N VAL A 280 -26.83 9.05 -9.92
CA VAL A 280 -26.66 7.59 -9.74
C VAL A 280 -26.99 7.16 -8.31
N ARG A 281 -26.63 7.95 -7.28
CA ARG A 281 -26.99 7.69 -5.88
C ARG A 281 -28.50 7.65 -5.69
N ARG A 282 -29.24 8.62 -6.25
CA ARG A 282 -30.71 8.68 -6.18
C ARG A 282 -31.38 7.53 -6.94
N LEU A 283 -30.88 7.19 -8.13
CA LEU A 283 -31.45 6.12 -8.96
C LEU A 283 -31.15 4.72 -8.42
N ALA A 284 -29.99 4.53 -7.78
CA ALA A 284 -29.56 3.27 -7.18
C ALA A 284 -30.51 2.74 -6.10
N THR A 285 -31.30 3.61 -5.47
CA THR A 285 -32.33 3.22 -4.49
C THR A 285 -33.53 2.54 -5.13
N PHE A 286 -33.84 2.84 -6.39
CA PHE A 286 -35.10 2.45 -7.02
C PHE A 286 -34.94 1.54 -8.24
N TYR A 287 -33.76 1.50 -8.87
CA TYR A 287 -33.59 0.85 -10.17
C TYR A 287 -32.31 0.02 -10.24
N PRO A 288 -32.34 -1.12 -10.98
CA PRO A 288 -31.14 -1.88 -11.29
C PRO A 288 -30.25 -1.15 -12.30
N ASP A 289 -28.97 -1.50 -12.33
CA ASP A 289 -27.92 -0.80 -13.10
C ASP A 289 -28.19 -0.73 -14.61
N THR A 290 -28.94 -1.68 -15.17
CA THR A 290 -29.40 -1.68 -16.56
C THR A 290 -30.35 -0.53 -16.86
N VAL A 291 -31.30 -0.27 -15.96
CA VAL A 291 -32.27 0.81 -16.07
C VAL A 291 -31.59 2.16 -15.82
N ILE A 292 -30.70 2.24 -14.83
CA ILE A 292 -29.91 3.45 -14.56
C ILE A 292 -29.10 3.84 -15.80
N ALA A 293 -28.43 2.90 -16.46
CA ALA A 293 -27.69 3.17 -17.69
C ALA A 293 -28.60 3.75 -18.80
N GLY A 294 -29.80 3.21 -18.96
CA GLY A 294 -30.78 3.71 -19.92
C GLY A 294 -31.35 5.10 -19.58
N ILE A 295 -31.44 5.46 -18.29
CA ILE A 295 -31.86 6.80 -17.84
C ILE A 295 -30.75 7.81 -18.14
N LEU A 296 -29.50 7.50 -17.75
CA LEU A 296 -28.35 8.36 -18.00
C LEU A 296 -28.16 8.66 -19.49
N ASN A 297 -28.25 7.65 -20.34
CA ASN A 297 -28.12 7.83 -21.80
C ASN A 297 -29.26 8.69 -22.39
N ARG A 298 -30.50 8.58 -21.89
CA ARG A 298 -31.63 9.41 -22.34
C ARG A 298 -31.49 10.87 -21.93
N GLN A 299 -30.81 11.13 -20.82
CA GLN A 299 -30.49 12.49 -20.36
C GLN A 299 -29.22 13.06 -21.02
N GLY A 300 -28.64 12.37 -22.00
CA GLY A 300 -27.42 12.82 -22.68
C GLY A 300 -26.15 12.73 -21.83
N GLN A 301 -26.20 12.07 -20.67
CA GLN A 301 -25.06 11.93 -19.77
C GLN A 301 -24.04 10.95 -20.36
N THR A 302 -22.77 11.33 -20.32
CA THR A 302 -21.66 10.47 -20.77
C THR A 302 -20.70 10.21 -19.62
N THR A 303 -19.98 9.10 -19.70
CA THR A 303 -18.89 8.83 -18.75
C THR A 303 -17.82 9.91 -18.88
N ALA A 304 -16.96 10.04 -17.88
CA ALA A 304 -15.85 11.00 -17.90
C ALA A 304 -14.86 10.82 -19.07
N ARG A 305 -14.94 9.71 -19.82
CA ARG A 305 -14.17 9.44 -21.06
C ARG A 305 -15.00 9.62 -22.34
N GLY A 306 -16.20 10.18 -22.26
CA GLY A 306 -17.10 10.41 -23.39
C GLY A 306 -17.87 9.17 -23.88
N HIS A 307 -17.78 8.03 -23.20
CA HIS A 307 -18.53 6.82 -23.59
C HIS A 307 -19.95 6.81 -23.02
N ARG A 308 -20.87 6.11 -23.71
CA ARG A 308 -22.23 5.83 -23.22
C ARG A 308 -22.22 4.96 -21.96
N PHE A 309 -23.23 5.09 -21.12
CA PHE A 309 -23.40 4.26 -19.94
C PHE A 309 -23.94 2.87 -20.32
N GLU A 310 -23.27 1.84 -19.83
CA GLU A 310 -23.70 0.43 -19.89
C GLU A 310 -23.85 -0.08 -18.46
N ALA A 311 -24.62 -1.15 -18.24
CA ALA A 311 -24.86 -1.71 -16.91
C ALA A 311 -23.54 -1.99 -16.14
N ASN A 312 -22.54 -2.56 -16.83
CA ASN A 312 -21.21 -2.83 -16.25
C ASN A 312 -20.46 -1.55 -15.84
N ARG A 313 -20.61 -0.46 -16.61
CA ARG A 313 -19.99 0.83 -16.30
C ARG A 313 -20.66 1.48 -15.09
N VAL A 314 -21.99 1.38 -14.98
CA VAL A 314 -22.75 1.86 -13.81
C VAL A 314 -22.40 1.05 -12.55
N ALA A 315 -22.33 -0.29 -12.66
CA ALA A 315 -21.92 -1.16 -11.57
C ALA A 315 -20.50 -0.86 -11.07
N THR A 316 -19.55 -0.65 -12.01
CA THR A 316 -18.17 -0.27 -11.68
C THR A 316 -18.12 1.11 -11.03
N LEU A 317 -18.89 2.07 -11.54
CA LEU A 317 -18.99 3.41 -10.96
C LEU A 317 -19.51 3.35 -9.53
N ARG A 318 -20.62 2.66 -9.29
CA ARG A 318 -21.19 2.45 -7.95
C ARG A 318 -20.19 1.81 -7.00
N LYS A 319 -19.48 0.76 -7.43
CA LYS A 319 -18.48 0.08 -6.62
C LYS A 319 -17.31 1.00 -6.22
N ASN A 320 -16.82 1.80 -7.17
CA ASN A 320 -15.73 2.74 -6.92
C ASN A 320 -16.13 3.86 -5.94
N TRP A 321 -17.39 4.27 -5.96
CA TRP A 321 -17.95 5.35 -5.14
C TRP A 321 -18.79 4.85 -3.95
N ARG A 322 -18.76 3.55 -3.65
CA ARG A 322 -19.46 2.89 -2.52
C ARG A 322 -20.98 3.16 -2.49
N ILE A 323 -21.62 3.20 -3.65
CA ILE A 323 -23.07 3.36 -3.77
C ILE A 323 -23.72 1.96 -3.64
N PRO A 324 -24.68 1.73 -2.72
CA PRO A 324 -25.36 0.43 -2.50
C PRO A 324 -26.17 -0.05 -3.71
N CYS A 325 -26.22 -1.37 -3.97
CA CYS A 325 -27.00 -1.93 -5.07
C CYS A 325 -28.50 -1.80 -4.82
N PHE A 326 -29.28 -1.67 -5.91
CA PHE A 326 -30.72 -1.81 -5.80
C PHE A 326 -31.03 -3.22 -5.31
N GLN A 327 -31.71 -3.29 -4.17
CA GLN A 327 -32.23 -4.53 -3.62
C GLN A 327 -33.75 -4.50 -3.81
N PRO A 328 -34.34 -5.47 -4.54
CA PRO A 328 -35.79 -5.61 -4.59
C PRO A 328 -36.30 -5.85 -3.17
N ASN A 329 -37.26 -5.05 -2.70
CA ASN A 329 -37.89 -5.30 -1.40
C ASN A 329 -38.75 -6.58 -1.51
N PRO A 330 -38.46 -7.66 -0.74
CA PRO A 330 -39.20 -8.90 -0.83
C PRO A 330 -40.60 -8.83 -0.19
N GLU A 331 -40.85 -7.85 0.68
CA GLU A 331 -42.13 -7.63 1.32
C GLU A 331 -42.84 -6.45 0.63
N GLY A 332 -43.86 -6.77 -0.15
CA GLY A 332 -44.73 -5.79 -0.81
C GLY A 332 -45.45 -4.94 0.22
N ALA A 333 -44.83 -3.84 0.64
CA ALA A 333 -45.47 -2.85 1.49
C ALA A 333 -46.69 -2.28 0.75
N GLU A 334 -47.85 -2.32 1.41
CA GLU A 334 -49.09 -1.75 0.92
C GLU A 334 -48.86 -0.32 0.42
N GLY A 335 -49.12 -0.09 -0.87
CA GLY A 335 -48.75 1.16 -1.57
C GLY A 335 -47.69 1.01 -2.66
N GLU A 336 -47.40 -0.22 -3.10
CA GLU A 336 -46.42 -0.54 -4.13
C GLU A 336 -46.54 0.38 -5.36
N VAL A 337 -45.44 1.07 -5.64
CA VAL A 337 -45.35 2.02 -6.74
C VAL A 337 -45.06 1.24 -8.01
N LEU A 338 -46.09 1.07 -8.84
CA LEU A 338 -46.04 0.24 -10.05
C LEU A 338 -45.39 0.99 -11.21
N THR A 339 -44.67 0.24 -12.04
CA THR A 339 -44.27 0.71 -13.38
C THR A 339 -45.49 0.81 -14.29
N ILE A 340 -45.41 1.58 -15.38
CA ILE A 340 -46.51 1.69 -16.38
C ILE A 340 -47.00 0.32 -16.85
N ALA A 341 -46.10 -0.62 -17.11
CA ALA A 341 -46.47 -1.95 -17.58
C ALA A 341 -47.27 -2.73 -16.52
N ALA A 342 -46.81 -2.72 -15.26
CA ALA A 342 -47.52 -3.38 -14.18
C ALA A 342 -48.86 -2.70 -13.86
N ALA A 343 -48.90 -1.36 -13.89
CA ALA A 343 -50.13 -0.60 -13.69
C ALA A 343 -51.13 -0.79 -14.83
N ALA A 344 -50.66 -0.89 -16.07
CA ALA A 344 -51.48 -1.19 -17.25
C ALA A 344 -52.16 -2.56 -17.12
N THR A 345 -51.42 -3.58 -16.69
CA THR A 345 -51.97 -4.91 -16.40
C THR A 345 -52.97 -4.86 -15.24
N ALA A 346 -52.63 -4.18 -14.14
CA ALA A 346 -53.49 -4.09 -12.97
C ALA A 346 -54.80 -3.31 -13.19
N LEU A 347 -54.81 -2.37 -14.14
CA LEU A 347 -55.95 -1.54 -14.49
C LEU A 347 -56.67 -2.00 -15.77
N ASN A 348 -56.19 -3.08 -16.41
CA ASN A 348 -56.70 -3.59 -17.69
C ASN A 348 -56.74 -2.53 -18.83
N VAL A 349 -55.71 -1.69 -18.92
CA VAL A 349 -55.60 -0.61 -19.92
C VAL A 349 -54.31 -0.77 -20.72
N ALA A 350 -54.33 -0.44 -22.02
CA ALA A 350 -53.11 -0.42 -22.82
C ALA A 350 -52.04 0.53 -22.25
N PRO A 351 -50.75 0.12 -22.17
CA PRO A 351 -49.66 0.95 -21.63
C PRO A 351 -49.52 2.33 -22.30
N SER A 352 -49.81 2.42 -23.60
CA SER A 352 -49.77 3.67 -24.37
C SER A 352 -50.82 4.69 -23.89
N THR A 353 -52.01 4.22 -23.52
CA THR A 353 -53.08 5.06 -22.98
C THR A 353 -52.72 5.57 -21.59
N LEU A 354 -52.16 4.71 -20.75
CA LEU A 354 -51.69 5.09 -19.41
C LEU A 354 -50.56 6.12 -19.48
N HIS A 355 -49.61 5.93 -20.40
CA HIS A 355 -48.52 6.88 -20.64
C HIS A 355 -49.03 8.24 -21.14
N ARG A 356 -50.04 8.25 -22.03
CA ARG A 356 -50.67 9.49 -22.49
C ARG A 356 -51.38 10.20 -21.33
N TRP A 357 -52.12 9.47 -20.50
CA TRP A 357 -52.85 10.04 -19.37
C TRP A 357 -51.95 10.58 -18.26
N LEU A 358 -50.79 9.98 -18.04
CA LEU A 358 -49.75 10.54 -17.18
C LEU A 358 -49.22 11.87 -17.73
N ASN A 359 -48.90 11.93 -19.02
CA ASN A 359 -48.46 13.17 -19.67
C ASN A 359 -49.56 14.25 -19.67
N ASP A 360 -50.84 13.86 -19.78
CA ASP A 360 -51.99 14.77 -19.73
C ASP A 360 -52.39 15.18 -18.30
N GLY A 361 -51.75 14.61 -17.26
CA GLY A 361 -52.02 14.88 -15.84
C GLY A 361 -53.33 14.29 -15.32
N LEU A 362 -53.90 13.29 -16.01
CA LEU A 362 -55.17 12.66 -15.64
C LEU A 362 -55.00 11.60 -14.53
N ILE A 363 -53.79 11.08 -14.36
CA ILE A 363 -53.42 10.11 -13.34
C ILE A 363 -52.23 10.67 -12.56
N PRO A 364 -52.23 10.62 -11.22
CA PRO A 364 -51.05 10.98 -10.45
C PRO A 364 -49.93 9.96 -10.69
N GLY A 365 -48.79 10.44 -11.17
CA GLY A 365 -47.58 9.64 -11.32
C GLY A 365 -46.35 10.46 -10.97
N GLU A 366 -45.41 9.81 -10.31
CA GLU A 366 -44.14 10.41 -9.92
C GLU A 366 -43.06 10.01 -10.94
N GLN A 367 -42.15 10.93 -11.24
CA GLN A 367 -40.94 10.63 -12.00
C GLN A 367 -39.75 11.19 -11.20
N VAL A 368 -38.80 10.32 -10.83
CA VAL A 368 -37.66 10.73 -9.99
C VAL A 368 -36.78 11.76 -10.71
N THR A 369 -36.61 11.62 -12.02
CA THR A 369 -35.92 12.57 -12.90
C THR A 369 -36.44 12.46 -14.34
N PRO A 370 -36.36 13.52 -15.17
CA PRO A 370 -36.75 13.45 -16.57
C PRO A 370 -36.17 12.25 -17.31
N GLY A 371 -37.01 11.42 -17.93
CA GLY A 371 -36.59 10.20 -18.62
C GLY A 371 -36.44 8.95 -17.73
N ALA A 372 -36.66 9.05 -16.42
CA ALA A 372 -36.87 7.88 -15.56
C ALA A 372 -38.23 7.21 -15.86
N PRO A 373 -38.38 5.90 -15.64
CA PRO A 373 -39.70 5.25 -15.75
C PRO A 373 -40.71 5.90 -14.79
N TRP A 374 -41.94 6.13 -15.29
CA TRP A 374 -43.04 6.62 -14.46
C TRP A 374 -43.39 5.62 -13.36
N ARG A 375 -43.70 6.18 -12.19
CA ARG A 375 -44.00 5.49 -10.95
C ARG A 375 -45.42 5.85 -10.53
N ILE A 376 -46.34 4.89 -10.57
CA ILE A 376 -47.77 5.11 -10.32
C ILE A 376 -48.14 4.43 -9.01
N ARG A 377 -48.76 5.17 -8.08
CA ARG A 377 -49.34 4.56 -6.89
C ARG A 377 -50.79 4.18 -7.18
N PRO A 378 -51.14 2.89 -7.24
CA PRO A 378 -52.50 2.45 -7.54
C PRO A 378 -53.37 2.58 -6.28
N THR A 379 -53.86 3.79 -5.99
CA THR A 379 -54.81 4.02 -4.90
C THR A 379 -56.16 3.38 -5.20
N ALA A 380 -56.93 3.03 -4.17
CA ALA A 380 -58.29 2.50 -4.34
C ALA A 380 -59.19 3.44 -5.15
N GLU A 381 -59.02 4.76 -4.98
CA GLU A 381 -59.71 5.78 -5.77
C GLU A 381 -59.31 5.75 -7.25
N LEU A 382 -58.02 5.56 -7.56
CA LEU A 382 -57.57 5.44 -8.94
C LEU A 382 -58.15 4.18 -9.61
N LYS A 383 -58.14 3.04 -8.90
CA LYS A 383 -58.75 1.79 -9.38
C LYS A 383 -60.26 1.93 -9.61
N ALA A 384 -60.97 2.63 -8.72
CA ALA A 384 -62.42 2.86 -8.84
C ALA A 384 -62.81 3.72 -10.06
N ARG A 385 -61.88 4.51 -10.62
CA ARG A 385 -62.10 5.23 -11.89
C ARG A 385 -62.03 4.32 -13.12
N PHE A 386 -61.55 3.09 -12.97
CA PHE A 386 -61.40 2.07 -14.02
C PHE A 386 -62.39 0.91 -13.83
N THR A 387 -63.68 1.22 -13.64
CA THR A 387 -64.74 0.21 -13.60
C THR A 387 -65.17 -0.21 -15.02
N GLU A 388 -65.43 -1.50 -15.21
CA GLU A 388 -65.96 -2.05 -16.47
C GLU A 388 -67.40 -1.55 -16.79
N VAL A 389 -68.11 -1.05 -15.77
CA VAL A 389 -69.46 -0.51 -15.91
C VAL A 389 -69.42 1.01 -15.84
N ALA A 390 -69.94 1.65 -16.89
CA ALA A 390 -70.21 3.07 -16.93
C ALA A 390 -71.29 3.39 -15.88
N GLY A 391 -70.98 4.20 -14.86
CA GLY A 391 -71.96 4.59 -13.84
C GLY A 391 -73.16 5.35 -14.42
N GLU A 392 -74.24 5.50 -13.65
CA GLU A 392 -75.44 6.21 -14.09
C GLU A 392 -75.09 7.64 -14.56
N GLY A 393 -75.42 7.94 -15.83
CA GLY A 393 -75.11 9.21 -16.49
C GLY A 393 -73.99 9.15 -17.54
N PHE A 394 -73.26 8.03 -17.66
CA PHE A 394 -72.26 7.83 -18.70
C PHE A 394 -72.86 7.06 -19.89
N VAL A 395 -73.06 7.76 -21.01
CA VAL A 395 -73.45 7.17 -22.29
C VAL A 395 -72.23 6.74 -23.10
N THR A 396 -72.39 5.68 -23.91
CA THR A 396 -71.31 5.26 -24.82
C THR A 396 -71.02 6.38 -25.83
N MET A 397 -69.79 6.44 -26.35
CA MET A 397 -69.44 7.46 -27.35
C MET A 397 -70.31 7.41 -28.61
N GLN A 398 -70.93 6.26 -28.91
CA GLN A 398 -71.88 6.08 -30.02
C GLN A 398 -73.25 6.69 -29.68
N GLU A 399 -73.74 6.50 -28.46
CA GLU A 399 -74.97 7.11 -27.98
C GLU A 399 -74.81 8.63 -27.80
N ALA A 400 -73.66 9.09 -27.30
CA ALA A 400 -73.35 10.51 -27.17
C ALA A 400 -73.29 11.22 -28.53
N THR A 401 -72.71 10.59 -29.56
CA THR A 401 -72.69 11.18 -30.92
C THR A 401 -74.06 11.18 -31.57
N ARG A 402 -74.90 10.16 -31.32
CA ARG A 402 -76.31 10.16 -31.76
C ARG A 402 -77.15 11.22 -31.03
N ALA A 403 -76.99 11.37 -29.72
CA ALA A 403 -77.74 12.32 -28.92
C ALA A 403 -77.35 13.77 -29.19
N LEU A 404 -76.07 14.04 -29.50
CA LEU A 404 -75.56 15.39 -29.74
C LEU A 404 -75.48 15.77 -31.24
N GLY A 405 -75.77 14.85 -32.16
CA GLY A 405 -75.78 15.10 -33.61
C GLY A 405 -74.40 15.45 -34.21
N VAL A 406 -73.30 15.21 -33.48
CA VAL A 406 -71.93 15.55 -33.89
C VAL A 406 -71.14 14.31 -34.27
N THR A 407 -70.15 14.47 -35.16
CA THR A 407 -69.21 13.39 -35.47
C THR A 407 -68.32 13.06 -34.26
N ARG A 408 -67.78 11.84 -34.20
CA ARG A 408 -66.94 11.37 -33.06
C ARG A 408 -65.77 12.30 -32.75
N GLN A 409 -65.19 12.97 -33.76
CA GLN A 409 -64.09 13.92 -33.56
C GLN A 409 -64.57 15.24 -32.95
N THR A 410 -65.74 15.73 -33.37
CA THR A 410 -66.31 17.00 -32.90
C THR A 410 -66.94 16.88 -31.51
N GLY A 411 -67.55 15.74 -31.16
CA GLY A 411 -68.13 15.51 -29.83
C GLY A 411 -67.09 15.37 -28.70
N VAL A 412 -65.84 15.02 -29.03
CA VAL A 412 -64.73 14.94 -28.06
C VAL A 412 -64.13 16.33 -27.75
N ALA A 413 -64.29 17.31 -28.64
CA ALA A 413 -63.71 18.65 -28.50
C ALA A 413 -64.31 19.49 -27.35
N PRO A 414 -65.65 19.51 -27.11
CA PRO A 414 -66.24 20.18 -25.95
C PRO A 414 -65.84 19.54 -24.62
N CYS A 415 -65.66 18.22 -24.59
CA CYS A 415 -65.13 17.50 -23.43
C CYS A 415 -63.67 17.88 -23.15
N LYS A 416 -62.88 18.24 -24.17
CA LYS A 416 -61.55 18.87 -23.99
C LYS A 416 -61.65 20.33 -23.51
N ALA A 417 -62.57 21.13 -24.06
CA ALA A 417 -62.71 22.54 -23.71
C ALA A 417 -63.24 22.80 -22.29
N ARG A 418 -64.23 22.03 -21.81
CA ARG A 418 -64.66 22.07 -20.40
C ARG A 418 -63.58 21.56 -19.45
N ARG A 419 -62.67 20.68 -19.90
CA ARG A 419 -61.52 20.18 -19.12
C ARG A 419 -60.42 21.22 -18.94
N ASP A 420 -60.19 22.11 -19.91
CA ASP A 420 -59.21 23.18 -19.76
C ASP A 420 -59.67 24.30 -18.80
N GLN A 421 -60.99 24.52 -18.65
CA GLN A 421 -61.53 25.44 -17.63
C GLN A 421 -61.34 24.89 -16.20
N SER A 422 -61.55 23.58 -15.96
CA SER A 422 -61.26 22.95 -14.66
C SER A 422 -59.77 22.95 -14.32
N ARG A 423 -58.88 22.78 -15.34
CA ARG A 423 -57.43 22.97 -15.20
C ARG A 423 -57.09 24.39 -14.72
N SER A 424 -57.72 25.42 -15.29
CA SER A 424 -57.46 26.81 -14.88
C SER A 424 -57.89 27.12 -13.43
N CYS A 425 -58.91 26.42 -12.91
CA CYS A 425 -59.43 26.62 -11.56
C CYS A 425 -58.55 25.94 -10.50
N ASN A 426 -58.09 24.70 -10.73
CA ASN A 426 -57.16 24.01 -9.84
C ASN A 426 -55.78 24.67 -9.82
N GLN A 427 -55.29 25.14 -10.98
CA GLN A 427 -54.00 25.84 -11.06
C GLN A 427 -54.04 27.24 -10.43
N ARG A 428 -55.21 27.90 -10.39
CA ARG A 428 -55.43 29.14 -9.62
C ARG A 428 -55.60 28.90 -8.12
N GLN A 429 -56.10 27.75 -7.67
CA GLN A 429 -56.16 27.39 -6.25
C GLN A 429 -54.79 26.97 -5.70
N GLU A 430 -53.99 26.20 -6.46
CA GLU A 430 -52.60 25.87 -6.10
C GLU A 430 -51.70 27.11 -6.09
N ASN A 431 -51.90 28.06 -7.02
CA ASN A 431 -51.19 29.34 -7.00
C ASN A 431 -51.70 30.34 -5.94
N ARG A 432 -52.89 30.17 -5.35
CA ARG A 432 -53.36 30.97 -4.20
C ARG A 432 -52.82 30.44 -2.87
N LEU A 433 -52.66 29.13 -2.73
CA LEU A 433 -52.09 28.50 -1.53
C LEU A 433 -50.55 28.65 -1.45
N THR A 434 -49.87 28.77 -2.59
CA THR A 434 -48.41 29.03 -2.63
C THR A 434 -48.05 30.52 -2.49
N ASN A 435 -48.96 31.46 -2.79
CA ASN A 435 -48.70 32.91 -2.63
C ASN A 435 -49.16 33.51 -1.29
N GLN A 436 -49.78 32.74 -0.40
CA GLN A 436 -50.09 33.16 0.98
C GLN A 436 -49.02 32.77 2.01
N GLY A 437 -47.94 32.06 1.60
CA GLY A 437 -46.83 31.65 2.47
C GLY A 437 -45.57 32.53 2.43
N ASN A 438 -45.46 33.52 1.53
CA ASN A 438 -44.26 34.36 1.34
C ASN A 438 -44.55 35.86 1.48
N ARG A 439 -45.10 36.28 2.62
CA ARG A 439 -44.98 37.66 3.11
C ARG A 439 -44.47 37.63 4.56
N SER A 440 -43.15 37.66 4.73
CA SER A 440 -42.55 38.12 5.98
C SER A 440 -42.29 39.63 5.89
N PRO A 441 -42.65 40.42 6.92
CA PRO A 441 -42.36 41.85 6.98
C PRO A 441 -40.96 42.06 7.56
N ASN A 442 -40.11 42.85 6.90
CA ASN A 442 -39.05 43.58 7.60
C ASN A 442 -38.40 44.65 6.72
N GLN A 443 -38.86 45.89 6.85
CA GLN A 443 -38.07 47.12 6.75
C GLN A 443 -38.74 48.17 7.64
N ALA A 444 -38.10 48.50 8.77
CA ALA A 444 -38.03 49.83 9.40
C ALA A 444 -37.66 49.69 10.89
N LEU A 445 -36.37 49.74 11.20
CA LEU A 445 -35.72 50.60 12.20
C LEU A 445 -34.21 50.36 12.18
#